data_AF-A0A934VWV2-F1
#
_entry.id   AF-A0A934VWV2-F1
#
_cell.length_a   1.000
_cell.length_b   1.000
_cell.length_c   1.000
_cell.angle_alpha   90.00
_cell.angle_beta   90.00
_cell.angle_gamma   90.00
#
_symmetry.space_group_name_H-M   'P 1'
#
loop_
_entity.id
_entity.type
_entity.pdbx_description
1 polymer ?
#
loop_
_entity_poly.entity_id
_entity_poly.type
_entity_poly.pdbx_seq_one_letter_code
_entity_poly.pdbx_strand_id
1 'polypeptide(L)' 'MSDRTLELEELEKLLSDDPNGVELKRLLEKLSAAKSSVVREMDRGVSPEVYAQLTLLAQAYNSGIDALPKLWANINHSE' A
#
# COMPACT_ATOMS: atom_id res chain seq x y z
N MET A 1 -10.69 0.73 18.63
CA MET A 1 -10.41 -0.02 17.39
C MET A 1 -8.91 0.04 17.21
N SER A 2 -8.21 -1.10 17.27
CA SER A 2 -6.73 -1.10 17.25
C SER A 2 -6.27 -0.69 15.85
N ASP A 3 -5.61 0.47 15.73
CA ASP A 3 -4.71 0.75 14.61
C ASP A 3 -3.62 -0.32 14.68
N ARG A 4 -3.87 -1.44 14.00
CA ARG A 4 -2.85 -2.48 13.83
C ARG A 4 -1.90 -1.96 12.77
N THR A 5 -0.85 -1.29 13.23
CA THR A 5 0.41 -1.25 12.48
C THR A 5 0.79 -2.70 12.23
N LEU A 6 0.53 -3.21 11.03
CA LEU A 6 1.06 -4.50 10.60
C LEU A 6 2.58 -4.40 10.77
N GLU A 7 3.12 -5.19 11.69
CA GLU A 7 4.57 -5.32 11.81
C GLU A 7 5.11 -6.00 10.55
N LEU A 8 6.33 -5.67 10.13
CA LEU A 8 6.92 -6.15 8.89
C LEU A 8 6.87 -7.68 8.79
N GLU A 9 7.06 -8.37 9.92
CA GLU A 9 6.98 -9.83 10.05
C GLU A 9 5.58 -10.39 9.73
N GLU A 10 4.50 -9.68 10.11
CA GLU A 10 3.13 -10.09 9.80
C GLU A 10 2.84 -9.97 8.31
N LEU A 11 3.39 -8.93 7.65
CA LEU A 11 3.28 -8.75 6.22
C LEU A 11 4.08 -9.81 5.45
N GLU A 12 5.31 -10.09 5.86
CA GLU A 12 6.12 -11.15 5.25
C GLU A 12 5.41 -12.50 5.34
N LYS A 13 4.90 -12.84 6.54
CA LYS A 13 4.12 -14.07 6.73
C LYS A 13 2.87 -14.12 5.84
N LEU A 14 2.10 -13.04 5.78
CA LEU A 14 0.91 -12.96 4.93
C LEU A 14 1.25 -13.23 3.46
N LEU A 15 2.37 -12.70 2.97
CA LEU A 15 2.80 -12.86 1.58
C LEU A 15 3.44 -14.24 1.31
N SER A 16 4.09 -14.84 2.30
CA SER A 16 4.60 -16.23 2.23
C SER A 16 3.48 -17.26 2.21
N ASP A 17 2.40 -17.01 2.95
CA ASP A 17 1.23 -17.89 3.00
C ASP A 17 0.28 -17.69 1.80
N ASP A 18 0.63 -16.85 0.83
CA ASP A 18 -0.18 -16.46 -0.34
C ASP A 18 0.46 -16.83 -1.69
N PRO A 19 0.68 -18.12 -2.00
CA PRO A 19 1.37 -18.55 -3.23
C PRO A 19 0.60 -18.21 -4.53
N ASN A 20 -0.69 -17.91 -4.43
CA ASN A 20 -1.52 -17.53 -5.57
C ASN A 20 -1.71 -16.01 -5.71
N GLY A 21 -1.12 -15.21 -4.81
CA GLY A 21 -1.17 -13.75 -4.85
C GLY A 21 -2.57 -13.15 -4.59
N VAL A 22 -3.47 -13.88 -3.92
CA VAL A 22 -4.85 -13.43 -3.65
C VAL A 22 -4.86 -12.30 -2.62
N GLU A 23 -4.12 -12.45 -1.53
CA GLU A 23 -3.99 -11.43 -0.49
C GLU A 23 -3.12 -10.26 -0.96
N LEU A 24 -2.07 -10.52 -1.75
CA LEU A 24 -1.32 -9.48 -2.44
C LEU A 24 -2.26 -8.60 -3.27
N LYS A 25 -3.07 -9.21 -4.15
CA LYS A 25 -4.02 -8.48 -5.00
C LYS A 25 -4.98 -7.63 -4.17
N ARG A 26 -5.53 -8.20 -3.10
CA ARG A 26 -6.44 -7.50 -2.19
C ARG A 26 -5.77 -6.31 -1.50
N LEU A 27 -4.51 -6.44 -1.11
CA LEU A 27 -3.74 -5.35 -0.51
C LEU A 27 -3.49 -4.23 -1.53
N LEU A 28 -3.11 -4.57 -2.75
CA LEU A 28 -2.90 -3.59 -3.84
C LEU A 28 -4.18 -2.83 -4.19
N GLU A 29 -5.32 -3.51 -4.21
CA GLU A 29 -6.63 -2.88 -4.43
C GLU A 29 -6.97 -1.87 -3.31
N LYS A 30 -6.73 -2.24 -2.04
CA LYS A 30 -6.93 -1.34 -0.89
C LYS A 30 -6.01 -0.10 -0.97
N LEU A 31 -4.73 -0.29 -1.26
CA LEU A 31 -3.77 0.81 -1.39
C LEU A 31 -4.16 1.74 -2.55
N SER A 32 -4.57 1.18 -3.69
CA SER A 32 -5.02 1.95 -4.86
C SER A 32 -6.28 2.76 -4.56
N ALA A 33 -7.24 2.18 -3.84
CA ALA A 33 -8.44 2.89 -3.41
C ALA A 33 -8.13 4.02 -2.42
N ALA A 34 -7.24 3.77 -1.46
CA ALA A 34 -6.80 4.77 -0.49
C ALA A 34 -6.08 5.94 -1.16
N LYS A 35 -5.13 5.65 -2.07
CA LYS A 35 -4.48 6.67 -2.92
C LYS A 35 -5.49 7.48 -3.71
N SER A 36 -6.47 6.83 -4.35
CA SER A 36 -7.50 7.53 -5.13
C SER A 36 -8.33 8.48 -4.28
N SER A 37 -8.60 8.13 -3.02
CA SER A 37 -9.26 9.03 -2.07
C SER A 37 -8.39 10.22 -1.69
N VAL A 38 -7.08 10.03 -1.48
CA VAL A 38 -6.12 11.11 -1.23
C VAL A 38 -6.05 12.08 -2.41
N VAL A 39 -5.91 11.57 -3.64
CA VAL A 39 -5.87 12.41 -4.85
C VAL A 39 -7.16 13.22 -5.01
N ARG A 40 -8.33 12.59 -4.80
CA ARG A 40 -9.61 13.32 -4.83
C ARG A 40 -9.70 14.41 -3.78
N GLU A 41 -9.09 14.22 -2.62
CA GLU A 41 -9.04 15.27 -1.59
C GLU A 41 -8.13 16.42 -2.02
N MET A 42 -6.98 16.13 -2.65
CA MET A 42 -6.10 17.15 -3.22
C MET A 42 -6.82 17.99 -4.29
N ASP A 43 -7.63 17.35 -5.13
CA ASP A 43 -8.37 18.00 -6.22
C ASP A 43 -9.51 18.92 -5.72
N ARG A 44 -9.91 18.84 -4.45
CA ARG A 44 -10.96 19.70 -3.85
C ARG A 44 -10.48 21.12 -3.54
N GLY A 45 -9.19 21.42 -3.70
CA GLY A 45 -8.64 22.74 -3.43
C GLY A 45 -8.35 22.98 -1.95
N VAL A 46 -7.54 22.09 -1.35
CA VAL A 46 -7.05 22.21 0.04
C VAL A 46 -5.97 23.28 0.18
N SER A 47 -5.64 23.66 1.42
CA SER A 47 -4.55 24.60 1.68
C SER A 47 -3.19 24.03 1.21
N PRO A 48 -2.18 24.88 0.92
CA PRO A 48 -0.86 24.42 0.47
C PRO A 48 -0.18 23.43 1.43
N GLU A 49 -0.34 23.64 2.73
CA GLU A 49 0.20 22.74 3.76
C GLU A 49 -0.44 21.36 3.70
N VAL A 50 -1.78 21.30 3.62
CA VAL A 50 -2.52 20.04 3.49
C VAL A 50 -2.18 19.36 2.16
N TYR A 51 -2.06 20.12 1.07
CA TYR A 51 -1.66 19.59 -0.23
C TYR A 51 -0.27 18.90 -0.15
N ALA A 52 0.70 19.52 0.52
CA ALA A 52 2.03 18.94 0.71
C ALA A 52 1.98 17.63 1.51
N GLN A 53 1.19 17.59 2.59
CA GLN A 53 1.00 16.37 3.39
C GLN A 53 0.33 15.25 2.60
N LEU A 54 -0.75 15.57 1.86
CA LEU A 54 -1.45 14.60 1.00
C LEU A 54 -0.55 14.09 -0.14
N THR A 55 0.32 14.94 -0.68
CA THR A 55 1.31 14.55 -1.69
C THR A 55 2.27 13.48 -1.15
N LEU A 56 2.81 13.69 0.06
CA LEU A 56 3.67 12.70 0.71
C LEU A 56 2.94 11.37 0.95
N LEU A 57 1.68 11.45 1.40
CA LEU A 57 0.85 10.27 1.61
C LEU A 57 0.57 9.51 0.30
N ALA A 58 0.27 10.22 -0.79
CA ALA A 58 0.09 9.61 -2.11
C ALA A 58 1.37 8.95 -2.63
N GLN A 59 2.54 9.54 -2.38
CA GLN A 59 3.84 8.95 -2.71
C GLN A 59 4.13 7.69 -1.90
N ALA A 60 3.75 7.65 -0.62
CA ALA A 60 3.87 6.45 0.21
C ALA A 60 3.00 5.30 -0.34
N TYR A 61 1.75 5.58 -0.74
CA TYR A 61 0.91 4.58 -1.39
C TYR A 61 1.51 4.06 -2.70
N ASN A 62 2.04 4.94 -3.56
CA ASN A 62 2.73 4.52 -4.78
C ASN A 62 3.90 3.58 -4.47
N SER A 63 4.73 3.95 -3.50
CA SER A 63 5.91 3.17 -3.12
C SER A 63 5.51 1.77 -2.65
N GLY A 64 4.44 1.66 -1.85
CA GLY A 64 3.90 0.36 -1.43
C GLY A 64 3.36 -0.48 -2.58
N ILE A 65 2.58 0.14 -3.49
CA ILE A 65 2.03 -0.52 -4.68
C ILE A 65 3.14 -1.08 -5.58
N ASP A 66 4.26 -0.36 -5.72
CA ASP A 66 5.38 -0.77 -6.56
C ASP A 66 6.30 -1.80 -5.88
N ALA A 67 6.40 -1.77 -4.55
CA ALA A 67 7.32 -2.63 -3.78
C ALA A 67 6.72 -4.00 -3.45
N LEU A 68 5.44 -4.07 -3.06
CA LEU A 68 4.79 -5.30 -2.62
C LEU A 68 4.82 -6.45 -3.65
N PRO A 69 4.60 -6.22 -4.96
CA PRO A 69 4.68 -7.29 -5.95
C PRO A 69 6.10 -7.88 -6.06
N LYS A 70 7.13 -7.04 -5.89
CA LYS A 70 8.54 -7.47 -5.93
C LYS A 70 8.87 -8.31 -4.69
N LEU A 71 8.42 -7.87 -3.52
CA LEU A 71 8.57 -8.61 -2.27
C LEU A 71 7.91 -9.99 -2.37
N TRP A 72 6.65 -10.03 -2.82
CA TRP A 72 5.92 -11.28 -3.01
C TRP A 72 6.59 -12.22 -4.01
N ALA A 73 7.07 -11.69 -5.15
CA ALA A 73 7.78 -12.48 -6.16
C ALA A 73 9.09 -13.05 -5.61
N ASN A 74 9.84 -12.27 -4.83
CA ASN A 74 11.06 -12.77 -4.18
C ASN A 74 10.75 -13.88 -3.17
N ILE A 75 9.64 -13.79 -2.44
CA ILE A 75 9.23 -14.83 -1.48
C ILE A 75 8.78 -16.12 -2.18
N ASN A 76 8.01 -16.01 -3.27
CA ASN A 76 7.31 -17.14 -3.87
C ASN A 76 7.96 -17.72 -5.14
N HIS A 77 8.90 -17.01 -5.78
CA HIS A 77 9.63 -17.47 -6.97
C HIS A 77 11.13 -17.70 -6.72
N SER A 78 11.56 -17.73 -5.45
CA SER A 78 12.91 -18.18 -5.09
C SER A 78 13.01 -19.71 -5.20
N GLU A 79 13.04 -20.23 -6.43
CA GLU A 79 13.51 -21.58 -6.78
C GLU A 79 14.68 -21.50 -7.77
#